data_AF-A0A6N9Z3V6-F1
#
_entry.id   AF-A0A6N9Z3V6-F1
#
_cell.length_a   1.000
_cell.length_b   1.000
_cell.length_c   1.000
_cell.angle_alpha   90.00
_cell.angle_beta   90.00
_cell.angle_gamma   90.00
#
_symmetry.space_group_name_H-M   'P 1'
#
loop_
_entity.id
_entity.type
_entity.pdbx_description
1 polymer ?
#
loop_
_entity_poly.entity_id
_entity_poly.type
_entity_poly.pdbx_seq_one_letter_code
_entity_poly.pdbx_strand_id
1 'polypeptide(L)'
;MHDHPFVSEAHEGKPWFEWLVAGVTGIAVVVAFLGYAMAATVIISVAAIVTGLLRLVLRDRSPWKVRSVAFDSFIGIALGVGLLFTYFLPML
;
A
#
# COMPACT_ATOMS: atom_id res chain seq x y z
N MET A 1 31.26 18.44 -19.61
CA MET A 1 30.66 18.05 -18.32
C MET A 1 29.20 17.83 -18.57
N HIS A 2 28.80 16.60 -18.89
CA HIS A 2 27.38 16.23 -18.93
C HIS A 2 27.02 15.85 -17.50
N ASP A 3 26.48 16.81 -16.75
CA ASP A 3 25.84 16.52 -15.47
C ASP A 3 24.59 15.69 -15.78
N HIS A 4 24.72 14.37 -15.69
CA HIS A 4 23.55 13.52 -15.53
C HIS A 4 22.85 14.01 -14.26
N PRO A 5 21.61 14.51 -14.32
CA PRO A 5 20.92 14.94 -13.12
C PRO A 5 20.90 13.76 -12.16
N PHE A 6 21.39 13.97 -10.94
CA PHE A 6 21.35 12.97 -9.88
C PHE A 6 19.87 12.67 -9.58
N VAL A 7 19.35 11.64 -10.25
CA VAL A 7 18.03 11.09 -10.00
C VAL A 7 18.15 10.30 -8.69
N SER A 8 17.52 10.80 -7.64
CA SER A 8 17.47 10.20 -6.31
C SER A 8 16.72 8.85 -6.26
N GLU A 9 16.19 8.37 -7.39
CA GLU A 9 15.34 7.17 -7.48
C GLU A 9 16.09 5.85 -7.25
N ALA A 10 17.42 5.80 -7.39
CA ALA A 10 18.15 4.53 -7.32
C ALA A 10 18.07 3.81 -5.95
N HIS A 11 17.57 4.46 -4.90
CA HIS A 11 17.45 3.90 -3.54
C HIS A 11 16.16 4.28 -2.79
N GLU A 12 15.19 4.94 -3.45
CA GLU A 12 13.94 5.37 -2.80
C GLU A 12 12.85 4.31 -2.98
N GLY A 13 12.83 3.35 -2.04
CA GLY A 13 11.97 2.18 -2.09
C GLY A 13 12.83 0.93 -2.07
N LYS A 14 12.60 0.03 -1.12
CA LYS A 14 13.32 -1.25 -1.07
C LYS A 14 12.56 -2.23 -1.97
N PRO A 15 13.15 -2.73 -3.08
CA PRO A 15 12.43 -3.55 -4.05
C PRO A 15 11.70 -4.75 -3.44
N TRP A 16 12.28 -5.37 -2.40
CA TRP A 16 11.67 -6.50 -1.70
C TRP A 16 10.32 -6.15 -1.06
N PHE A 17 10.13 -4.91 -0.59
CA PHE A 17 8.89 -4.49 0.05
C PHE A 17 7.79 -4.23 -0.99
N GLU A 18 8.15 -3.70 -2.15
CA GLU A 18 7.24 -3.55 -3.29
C GLU A 18 6.74 -4.91 -3.77
N TRP A 19 7.65 -5.88 -3.92
CA TRP A 19 7.29 -7.25 -4.28
C TRP A 19 6.44 -7.94 -3.21
N LEU A 20 6.63 -7.63 -1.93
CA LEU A 20 5.77 -8.10 -0.86
C LEU A 20 4.34 -7.55 -1.01
N VAL A 21 4.19 -6.24 -1.22
CA VAL A 21 2.87 -5.62 -1.44
C VAL A 21 2.21 -6.19 -2.69
N ALA A 22 2.95 -6.33 -3.80
CA ALA A 22 2.46 -6.95 -5.03
C ALA A 22 2.01 -8.41 -4.80
N GLY A 23 2.77 -9.18 -4.02
CA GLY A 23 2.41 -10.54 -3.63
C GLY A 23 1.11 -10.60 -2.84
N VAL A 24 0.93 -9.71 -1.85
CA VAL A 24 -0.32 -9.61 -1.08
C VAL A 24 -1.51 -9.23 -1.97
N THR A 25 -1.32 -8.29 -2.89
CA THR A 25 -2.34 -7.93 -3.88
C THR A 25 -2.68 -9.12 -4.78
N GLY A 26 -1.68 -9.87 -5.24
CA GLY A 26 -1.89 -11.09 -6.02
C GLY A 26 -2.70 -12.15 -5.26
N ILE A 27 -2.42 -12.35 -3.98
CA ILE A 27 -3.21 -13.24 -3.10
C ILE A 27 -4.66 -12.75 -3.03
N ALA A 28 -4.89 -11.45 -2.82
CA ALA A 28 -6.24 -10.91 -2.77
C ALA A 28 -7.01 -11.13 -4.08
N VAL A 29 -6.35 -11.00 -5.24
CA VAL A 29 -6.96 -11.30 -6.54
C VAL A 29 -7.36 -12.77 -6.64
N VAL A 30 -6.50 -13.70 -6.22
CA VAL A 30 -6.83 -15.13 -6.22
C VAL A 30 -8.01 -15.41 -5.28
N VAL A 31 -8.01 -14.83 -4.08
CA VAL A 31 -9.11 -14.98 -3.11
C VAL A 31 -10.43 -14.44 -3.67
N ALA A 32 -10.39 -13.29 -4.36
CA ALA A 32 -11.56 -12.72 -5.03
C ALA A 32 -12.06 -13.63 -6.16
N PHE A 33 -11.14 -14.18 -6.96
CA PHE A 33 -11.46 -15.09 -8.07
C PHE A 33 -12.14 -16.38 -7.59
N LEU A 34 -11.79 -16.86 -6.39
CA LEU A 34 -12.45 -18.01 -5.75
C LEU A 34 -13.83 -17.69 -5.15
N GLY A 35 -14.32 -16.46 -5.30
CA GLY A 35 -15.64 -16.02 -4.82
C GLY A 35 -15.63 -15.41 -3.41
N TYR A 36 -14.47 -15.32 -2.75
CA TYR A 36 -14.36 -14.77 -1.40
C TYR A 36 -14.10 -13.25 -1.42
N ALA A 37 -14.99 -12.50 -2.05
CA ALA A 37 -14.84 -11.05 -2.25
C ALA A 37 -14.67 -10.25 -0.93
N MET A 38 -15.34 -10.68 0.15
CA MET A 38 -15.19 -10.08 1.48
C MET A 38 -13.75 -10.21 1.99
N ALA A 39 -13.21 -11.43 1.96
CA ALA A 39 -11.86 -11.69 2.43
C ALA A 39 -10.82 -10.94 1.58
N ALA A 40 -10.99 -10.92 0.26
CA ALA A 40 -10.12 -10.16 -0.65
C ALA A 40 -10.12 -8.66 -0.33
N THR A 41 -11.31 -8.08 -0.08
CA THR A 41 -11.44 -6.67 0.30
C THR A 41 -10.71 -6.40 1.62
N VAL A 42 -10.92 -7.24 2.63
CA VAL A 42 -10.23 -7.10 3.93
C VAL A 42 -8.72 -7.20 3.77
N ILE A 43 -8.21 -8.11 2.96
CA ILE A 43 -6.76 -8.25 2.70
C ILE A 43 -6.19 -6.94 2.12
N ILE A 44 -6.82 -6.38 1.09
CA ILE A 44 -6.37 -5.13 0.47
C ILE A 44 -6.48 -3.96 1.46
N SER A 45 -7.59 -3.86 2.20
CA SER A 45 -7.77 -2.80 3.18
C SER A 45 -6.70 -2.82 4.26
N VAL A 46 -6.42 -4.00 4.82
CA VAL A 46 -5.38 -4.18 5.84
C VAL A 46 -4.01 -3.86 5.26
N ALA A 47 -3.70 -4.34 4.04
CA ALA A 47 -2.44 -4.02 3.38
C ALA A 47 -2.24 -2.51 3.17
N ALA A 48 -3.29 -1.80 2.73
CA ALA A 48 -3.27 -0.36 2.52
C ALA A 48 -3.07 0.43 3.84
N ILE A 49 -3.79 0.04 4.91
CA ILE A 49 -3.63 0.66 6.23
C ILE A 49 -2.23 0.40 6.78
N VAL A 50 -1.76 -0.85 6.75
CA VAL A 50 -0.45 -1.22 7.31
C VAL A 50 0.68 -0.52 6.56
N THR A 51 0.64 -0.46 5.24
CA THR A 51 1.66 0.27 4.45
C THR A 51 1.63 1.77 4.74
N GLY A 52 0.45 2.38 4.88
CA GLY A 52 0.30 3.77 5.31
C GLY A 52 0.81 4.03 6.72
N LEU A 53 0.53 3.14 7.68
CA LEU A 53 1.04 3.25 9.05
C LEU A 53 2.55 3.06 9.12
N LEU A 54 3.10 2.08 8.41
CA LEU A 54 4.55 1.87 8.32
C LEU A 54 5.25 3.12 7.78
N ARG A 55 4.64 3.79 6.79
CA ARG A 55 5.16 5.06 6.27
C ARG A 55 5.17 6.16 7.34
N LEU A 56 4.13 6.30 8.15
CA LEU A 56 4.08 7.28 9.25
C LEU A 56 5.12 7.01 10.34
N VAL A 57 5.31 5.73 10.69
CA VAL A 57 6.21 5.32 11.77
C VAL A 57 7.67 5.42 11.34
N LEU A 58 8.00 4.87 10.18
CA LEU A 58 9.39 4.77 9.72
C LEU A 58 9.88 6.03 9.01
N ARG A 59 8.97 6.88 8.50
CA ARG A 59 9.27 8.14 7.80
C ARG A 59 10.39 7.98 6.77
N ASP A 60 11.54 8.62 7.00
CA ASP A 60 12.69 8.59 6.09
C ASP A 60 13.35 7.22 5.95
N ARG A 61 13.15 6.32 6.93
CA ARG A 61 13.65 4.93 6.89
C ARG A 61 12.63 3.94 6.32
N SER A 62 11.47 4.43 5.88
CA SER A 62 10.41 3.58 5.36
C SER A 62 10.89 2.82 4.12
N PRO A 63 10.69 1.49 4.05
CA PRO A 63 10.96 0.72 2.84
C PRO A 63 9.97 1.05 1.70
N TRP A 64 8.83 1.66 2.03
CA TRP A 64 7.83 2.19 1.11
C TRP A 64 7.97 3.71 1.02
N LYS A 65 8.38 4.23 -0.14
CA LYS A 65 8.54 5.67 -0.37
C LYS A 65 8.17 5.96 -1.81
N VAL A 66 6.98 6.53 -2.04
CA VAL A 66 6.50 6.86 -3.40
C VAL A 66 6.63 8.34 -3.66
N ARG A 67 6.23 9.19 -2.68
CA ARG A 67 6.37 10.65 -2.83
C ARG A 67 6.67 11.37 -1.53
N SER A 68 5.68 11.47 -0.64
CA SER A 68 5.83 12.17 0.65
C SER A 68 5.18 11.36 1.77
N VAL A 69 5.71 11.47 2.99
CA VAL A 69 5.18 10.73 4.14
C VAL A 69 3.70 11.02 4.34
N ALA A 70 3.30 12.29 4.28
CA ALA A 70 1.92 12.70 4.47
C ALA A 70 1.00 12.14 3.37
N PHE A 71 1.40 12.24 2.10
CA PHE A 71 0.61 11.78 0.97
C PHE A 71 0.44 10.26 0.99
N ASP A 72 1.56 9.52 1.05
CA ASP A 72 1.57 8.06 1.00
C ASP A 72 0.72 7.47 2.14
N SER A 73 0.83 8.04 3.34
CA SER A 73 0.09 7.58 4.51
C SER A 73 -1.39 7.92 4.44
N PHE A 74 -1.71 9.14 3.99
CA PHE A 74 -3.11 9.56 3.82
C PHE A 74 -3.82 8.65 2.82
N ILE A 75 -3.24 8.41 1.65
CA ILE A 75 -3.83 7.56 0.62
C ILE A 75 -3.99 6.13 1.12
N GLY A 76 -2.95 5.54 1.73
CA GLY A 76 -3.02 4.16 2.23
C GLY A 76 -4.10 3.95 3.30
N ILE A 77 -4.15 4.85 4.29
CA ILE A 77 -5.13 4.75 5.38
C ILE A 77 -6.55 5.07 4.87
N ALA A 78 -6.72 6.14 4.09
CA ALA A 78 -8.03 6.51 3.56
C ALA A 78 -8.58 5.43 2.62
N LEU A 79 -7.74 4.82 1.78
CA LEU A 79 -8.14 3.71 0.93
C LEU A 79 -8.62 2.51 1.76
N GLY A 80 -7.82 2.07 2.75
CA GLY A 80 -8.20 0.89 3.51
C GLY A 80 -9.40 1.10 4.41
N VAL A 81 -9.51 2.26 5.08
CA VAL A 81 -10.71 2.61 5.86
C VAL A 81 -11.92 2.77 4.94
N GLY A 82 -11.76 3.45 3.80
CA GLY A 82 -12.80 3.64 2.80
C GLY A 82 -13.33 2.30 2.27
N LEU A 83 -12.46 1.36 1.93
CA LEU A 83 -12.85 0.02 1.47
C LEU A 83 -13.63 -0.77 2.54
N LEU A 84 -13.18 -0.73 3.80
CA LEU A 84 -13.93 -1.37 4.90
C LEU A 84 -15.30 -0.72 5.05
N PHE A 85 -15.36 0.61 5.05
CA PHE A 85 -16.63 1.33 5.16
C PHE A 85 -17.57 0.99 4.00
N THR A 86 -17.11 1.04 2.75
CA THR A 86 -17.94 0.72 1.58
C THR A 86 -18.46 -0.72 1.61
N TYR A 87 -17.65 -1.67 2.07
CA TYR A 87 -18.03 -3.08 2.07
C TYR A 87 -18.95 -3.46 3.24
N PHE A 88 -18.73 -2.90 4.43
CA PHE A 88 -19.50 -3.23 5.63
C PHE A 88 -20.72 -2.32 5.87
N LEU A 89 -20.73 -1.09 5.34
CA LEU A 89 -21.86 -0.18 5.51
C LEU A 89 -23.20 -0.76 5.02
N PRO A 90 -23.28 -1.47 3.88
CA PRO A 90 -24.52 -2.11 3.44
C PRO A 90 -24.98 -3.30 4.30
N MET A 91 -24.14 -3.76 5.24
CA MET A 91 -24.43 -4.90 6.14
C MET A 91 -24.90 -4.45 7.54
N LEU A 92 -24.92 -3.15 7.82
CA LEU A 92 -25.42 -2.53 9.05
C LEU A 92 -26.90 -2.12 8.89
#